data_AF-A0A528CE99-F1
#
_entry.id   AF-A0A528CE99-F1
#
_cell.length_a   1.000
_cell.length_b   1.000
_cell.length_c   1.000
_cell.angle_alpha   90.00
_cell.angle_beta   90.00
_cell.angle_gamma   90.00
#
_symmetry.space_group_name_H-M   'P 1'
#
loop_
_entity.id
_entity.type
_entity.pdbx_description
1 polymer ?
#
loop_
_entity_poly.entity_id
_entity_poly.type
_entity_poly.pdbx_seq_one_letter_code
_entity_poly.pdbx_strand_id
1 'polypeptide(L)' 'FQYLVNSWSTIVELLSVHKRLRAFEATIHGEPLPDIDQHYLEREQAGLRPEDQPVS' A
#
# COMPACT_ATOMS: atom_id res chain seq x y z
N PHE A 1 -11.41 3.16 -23.69
CA PHE A 1 -10.23 3.92 -23.20
C PHE A 1 -10.61 5.22 -22.49
N GLN A 2 -11.43 6.10 -23.08
CA GLN A 2 -11.94 7.34 -22.44
C GLN A 2 -12.53 7.15 -21.03
N TYR A 3 -13.38 6.13 -20.82
CA TYR A 3 -13.97 5.86 -19.49
C TYR A 3 -12.94 5.56 -18.39
N LEU A 4 -11.90 4.77 -18.70
CA LEU A 4 -10.85 4.44 -17.73
C LEU A 4 -9.99 5.65 -17.38
N VAL A 5 -9.70 6.50 -18.37
CA VAL A 5 -8.95 7.74 -18.16
C VAL A 5 -9.77 8.73 -17.32
N ASN A 6 -11.06 8.90 -17.62
CA ASN A 6 -11.94 9.80 -16.89
C ASN A 6 -12.22 9.34 -15.45
N SER A 7 -12.15 8.03 -15.19
CA SER A 7 -12.35 7.44 -13.85
C SER A 7 -11.04 7.04 -13.16
N TRP A 8 -9.88 7.38 -13.73
CA TRP A 8 -8.57 6.91 -13.24
C TRP A 8 -8.32 7.25 -11.77
N SER A 9 -8.61 8.49 -11.35
CA SER A 9 -8.46 8.92 -9.96
C SER A 9 -9.32 8.10 -9.01
N THR A 10 -10.59 7.87 -9.35
CA THR A 10 -11.52 7.05 -8.57
C THR A 10 -11.02 5.62 -8.43
N ILE A 11 -10.47 5.04 -9.49
CA ILE A 11 -9.91 3.68 -9.45
C ILE A 11 -8.75 3.63 -8.44
N VAL A 12 -7.82 4.58 -8.49
CA VAL A 12 -6.69 4.65 -7.56
C VAL A 12 -7.16 4.85 -6.11
N GLU A 13 -8.18 5.68 -5.89
CA GLU A 13 -8.77 5.89 -4.57
C GLU A 13 -9.38 4.60 -4.00
N LEU A 14 -10.19 3.89 -4.79
CA LEU A 14 -10.77 2.62 -4.38
C LEU A 14 -9.71 1.56 -4.09
N LEU A 15 -8.63 1.51 -4.89
CA LEU A 15 -7.49 0.64 -4.61
C LEU A 15 -6.79 0.99 -3.29
N SER A 16 -6.66 2.28 -2.96
CA SER A 16 -6.12 2.75 -1.67
C SER A 16 -7.00 2.34 -0.49
N VAL A 17 -8.32 2.50 -0.62
CA VAL A 17 -9.28 2.04 0.39
C VAL A 17 -9.20 0.52 0.57
N HIS A 18 -9.21 -0.24 -0.52
CA HIS A 18 -9.12 -1.70 -0.48
C HIS A 18 -7.87 -2.19 0.26
N LYS A 19 -6.69 -1.62 -0.04
CA LYS A 19 -5.44 -2.00 0.63
C LYS A 19 -5.49 -1.76 2.14
N ARG A 20 -6.01 -0.59 2.57
CA ARG A 20 -6.17 -0.27 3.99
C ARG A 20 -7.14 -1.23 4.69
N LEU A 21 -8.25 -1.58 4.03
CA LEU A 21 -9.20 -2.56 4.58
C LEU A 21 -8.54 -3.93 4.75
N ARG A 22 -7.74 -4.38 3.78
CA ARG A 22 -7.04 -5.68 3.87
C ARG A 22 -6.01 -5.72 4.99
N ALA A 23 -5.23 -4.66 5.18
CA ALA A 23 -4.30 -4.54 6.32
C ALA A 23 -5.06 -4.52 7.67
N PHE A 24 -6.21 -3.86 7.72
CA PHE A 24 -7.06 -3.81 8.91
C PHE A 24 -7.66 -5.18 9.25
N GLU A 25 -8.19 -5.90 8.27
CA GLU A 25 -8.71 -7.27 8.43
C GLU A 25 -7.61 -8.21 8.95
N ALA A 26 -6.40 -8.15 8.37
CA ALA A 26 -5.28 -8.95 8.84
C ALA A 26 -4.96 -8.70 10.32
N THR A 27 -5.00 -7.42 10.74
CA THR A 27 -4.81 -7.04 12.15
C THR A 27 -5.88 -7.64 13.07
N ILE A 28 -7.15 -7.68 12.64
CA ILE A 28 -8.24 -8.27 13.43
C ILE A 28 -8.09 -9.79 13.55
N HIS A 29 -7.73 -10.45 12.46
CA HIS A 29 -7.65 -11.91 12.39
C HIS A 29 -6.31 -12.46 12.88
N GLY A 30 -5.34 -11.60 13.22
CA GLY A 30 -4.00 -12.01 13.62
C GLY A 30 -3.20 -12.61 12.46
N GLU A 31 -3.56 -12.25 11.22
CA GLU A 31 -2.84 -12.64 10.01
C GLU A 31 -1.65 -11.70 9.79
N PRO A 32 -0.61 -12.16 9.05
CA PRO A 32 0.47 -11.27 8.64
C PRO A 32 -0.08 -10.09 7.82
N LEU A 33 0.50 -8.90 8.03
CA LEU A 33 0.21 -7.73 7.20
C LEU A 33 0.55 -8.03 5.73
N PRO A 34 -0.08 -7.36 4.75
CA PRO A 34 0.32 -7.50 3.35
C PRO A 34 1.81 -7.16 3.14
N ASP A 35 2.47 -7.80 2.17
CA ASP A 35 3.91 -7.65 1.92
C ASP A 35 4.35 -6.18 1.75
N ILE A 36 3.52 -5.36 1.11
CA ILE A 36 3.81 -3.94 0.91
C ILE A 36 3.88 -3.17 2.24
N ASP A 37 3.03 -3.53 3.19
CA ASP A 37 2.98 -2.93 4.52
C ASP A 37 4.13 -3.46 5.39
N GLN A 38 4.48 -4.76 5.28
CA GLN A 38 5.65 -5.32 5.93
C GLN A 38 6.94 -4.61 5.49
N HIS A 39 7.15 -4.49 4.17
CA HIS A 39 8.32 -3.78 3.62
C HIS A 39 8.33 -2.29 3.95
N TYR A 40 7.17 -1.66 4.12
CA TYR A 40 7.11 -0.28 4.61
C TYR A 40 7.63 -0.21 6.05
N LEU A 41 7.15 -1.08 6.94
CA LEU A 41 7.55 -1.11 8.34
C LEU A 41 9.02 -1.47 8.53
N GLU A 42 9.54 -2.44 7.77
CA GLU A 42 10.97 -2.82 7.80
C GLU A 42 11.87 -1.63 7.46
N ARG A 43 11.48 -0.81 6.48
CA ARG A 43 12.22 0.40 6.09
C ARG A 43 12.17 1.48 7.15
N GLU A 44 11.00 1.73 7.74
CA GLU A 44 10.83 2.68 8.83
C GLU A 44 11.68 2.27 10.05
N GLN A 45 11.72 0.98 10.39
CA GLN A 45 12.56 0.44 11.46
C GLN A 45 14.06 0.58 11.16
N ALA A 46 14.46 0.44 9.89
CA ALA A 46 15.82 0.65 9.45
C ALA A 46 16.22 2.13 9.37
N GLY A 47 15.30 3.07 9.59
CA GLY A 47 15.53 4.51 9.45
C GLY A 47 15.82 4.94 8.02
N LEU A 48 15.46 4.11 7.03
CA LEU A 48 15.70 4.39 5.61
C LEU A 48 14.57 5.27 5.08
N ARG A 49 14.92 6.51 4.74
CA ARG A 49 13.95 7.44 4.17
C ARG A 49 13.59 7.00 2.74
N PRO A 50 12.36 7.23 2.26
CA PRO A 50 11.95 6.84 0.91
C PRO A 50 12.87 7.38 -0.20
N GLU A 51 13.46 8.56 -0.02
CA GLU A 51 14.39 9.18 -0.96
C GLU A 51 15.76 8.51 -1.07
N ASP A 52 16.16 7.72 -0.06
CA ASP A 52 17.46 7.05 -0.02
C ASP A 52 17.41 5.66 -0.68
N GLN A 53 16.29 5.31 -1.31
CA GLN A 53 16.05 4.00 -1.88
C GLN A 53 16.76 3.86 -3.23
N PRO A 54 17.63 2.84 -3.42
CA PRO A 54 18.19 2.56 -4.73
C PRO A 54 17.04 2.13 -5.65
N VAL A 55 16.86 2.86 -6.76
CA VAL A 55 15.97 2.45 -7.85
C VAL A 55 16.42 1.07 -8.34
N SER A 56 15.60 0.04 -8.09
CA SER A 56 15.76 -1.29 -8.68
C SER A 56 15.16 -1.35 -10.08
#